data_AF-S8CAW5-F1
#
_entry.id   AF-S8CAW5-F1
#
_cell.length_a   1.000
_cell.length_b   1.000
_cell.length_c   1.000
_cell.angle_alpha   90.00
_cell.angle_beta   90.00
_cell.angle_gamma   90.00
#
_symmetry.space_group_name_H-M   'P 1'
#
loop_
_entity.id
_entity.type
_entity.pdbx_description
1 polymer ?
#
loop_
_entity_poly.entity_id
_entity_poly.type
_entity_poly.pdbx_seq_one_letter_code
_entity_poly.pdbx_strand_id
1 'polypeptide(L)'
;MLSSVPSHRTAESIHHRLIDSVKNALINIFVAPYATVCVLYCGKVPDEAKWDEAHIGHYIGIDVLTSGVGEVREAWESRRKTYTSEFLEFDPCI
;
A
#
# COMPACT_ATOMS: atom_id res chain seq x y z
N MET A 1 -41.89 -14.29 4.46
CA MET A 1 -41.02 -13.08 4.41
C MET A 1 -39.60 -13.56 4.15
N LEU A 2 -39.14 -13.59 2.89
CA LEU A 2 -37.74 -13.88 2.58
C LEU A 2 -36.90 -12.68 3.02
N SER A 3 -36.00 -12.88 3.97
CA SER A 3 -35.01 -11.88 4.34
C SER A 3 -33.94 -11.82 3.25
N SER A 4 -33.93 -10.72 2.49
CA SER A 4 -32.82 -10.39 1.60
C SER A 4 -31.60 -10.00 2.46
N VAL A 5 -30.72 -10.96 2.71
CA VAL A 5 -29.38 -10.69 3.24
C VAL A 5 -28.66 -9.79 2.22
N PRO A 6 -28.00 -8.69 2.63
CA PRO A 6 -27.39 -7.76 1.69
C PRO A 6 -26.17 -8.42 1.03
N SER A 7 -26.34 -8.99 -0.16
CA SER A 7 -25.27 -9.67 -0.91
C SER A 7 -24.12 -8.74 -1.31
N HIS A 8 -24.33 -7.42 -1.23
CA HIS A 8 -23.38 -6.39 -1.64
C HIS A 8 -22.14 -6.32 -0.74
N ARG A 9 -22.29 -6.40 0.59
CA ARG A 9 -21.16 -6.31 1.53
C ARG A 9 -20.23 -7.52 1.46
N THR A 10 -20.81 -8.70 1.23
CA THR A 10 -20.05 -9.95 1.11
C THR A 10 -19.26 -9.98 -0.21
N ALA A 11 -19.84 -9.48 -1.29
CA ALA A 11 -19.16 -9.38 -2.59
C ALA A 11 -18.00 -8.37 -2.54
N GLU A 12 -18.20 -7.18 -1.97
CA GLU A 12 -17.13 -6.18 -1.77
C GLU A 12 -15.95 -6.75 -0.97
N SER A 13 -16.23 -7.55 0.07
CA SER A 13 -15.21 -8.24 0.86
C SER A 13 -14.42 -9.28 0.05
N ILE A 14 -15.09 -10.05 -0.82
CA ILE A 14 -14.43 -11.04 -1.69
C ILE A 14 -13.52 -10.36 -2.72
N HIS A 15 -14.01 -9.29 -3.37
CA HIS A 15 -13.19 -8.53 -4.32
C HIS A 15 -11.95 -7.93 -3.66
N HIS A 16 -12.09 -7.38 -2.45
CA HIS A 16 -10.97 -6.83 -1.71
C HIS A 16 -9.90 -7.88 -1.39
N ARG A 17 -10.32 -9.06 -0.92
CA ARG A 17 -9.40 -10.18 -0.62
C ARG A 17 -8.69 -10.71 -1.87
N LEU A 18 -9.38 -10.76 -3.01
CA LEU A 18 -8.78 -11.18 -4.27
C LEU A 18 -7.72 -10.15 -4.72
N ILE A 19 -8.04 -8.86 -4.67
CA ILE A 19 -7.09 -7.78 -5.00
C ILE A 19 -5.86 -7.88 -4.10
N ASP A 20 -6.07 -8.06 -2.80
CA ASP A 20 -5.00 -8.20 -1.81
C ASP A 20 -4.08 -9.40 -2.11
N SER A 21 -4.69 -10.54 -2.46
CA SER A 21 -3.97 -11.77 -2.80
C SER A 21 -3.15 -11.61 -4.08
N VAL A 22 -3.72 -10.97 -5.11
CA VAL A 22 -3.02 -10.71 -6.38
C VAL A 22 -1.86 -9.75 -6.16
N LYS A 23 -2.06 -8.67 -5.40
CA LYS A 23 -0.97 -7.74 -5.04
C LYS A 23 0.19 -8.48 -4.37
N ASN A 24 -0.11 -9.34 -3.38
CA ASN A 24 0.92 -10.08 -2.68
C ASN A 24 1.69 -11.04 -3.61
N ALA A 25 0.98 -11.74 -4.50
CA ALA A 25 1.60 -12.60 -5.49
C ALA A 25 2.52 -11.82 -6.44
N LEU A 26 2.08 -10.65 -6.92
CA LEU A 26 2.88 -9.79 -7.80
C LEU A 26 4.14 -9.30 -7.09
N ILE A 27 4.04 -8.86 -5.83
CA ILE A 27 5.20 -8.44 -5.02
C ILE A 27 6.20 -9.60 -4.93
N ASN A 28 5.75 -10.80 -4.55
CA ASN A 28 6.62 -11.96 -4.38
C ASN A 28 7.28 -12.45 -5.68
N ILE A 29 6.65 -12.22 -6.84
CA ILE A 29 7.20 -12.63 -8.14
C ILE A 29 8.22 -11.60 -8.64
N PHE A 30 7.93 -10.31 -8.50
CA PHE A 30 8.66 -9.25 -9.20
C PHE A 30 9.64 -8.47 -8.33
N VAL A 31 9.48 -8.46 -7.01
CA VAL A 31 10.36 -7.71 -6.12
C VAL A 31 11.56 -8.56 -5.76
N ALA A 32 12.73 -8.14 -6.24
CA ALA A 32 13.99 -8.73 -5.80
C ALA A 32 14.33 -8.26 -4.36
N PRO A 33 14.97 -9.10 -3.54
CA PRO A 33 15.51 -8.66 -2.25
C PRO A 33 16.41 -7.44 -2.42
N TYR A 34 16.31 -6.51 -1.47
CA TYR A 34 17.04 -5.23 -1.45
C TYR A 34 16.71 -4.27 -2.60
N ALA A 35 15.68 -4.55 -3.41
CA ALA A 35 15.25 -3.64 -4.45
C ALA A 35 14.74 -2.31 -3.88
N THR A 36 14.85 -1.26 -4.70
CA THR A 36 14.11 -0.02 -4.50
C THR A 36 12.73 -0.16 -5.13
N VAL A 37 11.68 0.10 -4.35
CA VAL A 37 10.30 0.07 -4.83
C VAL A 37 9.71 1.47 -4.84
N CYS A 38 8.99 1.81 -5.91
CA CYS A 38 8.28 3.09 -6.04
C CYS A 38 6.77 2.80 -6.08
N VAL A 39 6.04 3.32 -5.10
CA VAL A 39 4.60 3.10 -4.94
C VAL A 39 3.87 4.41 -5.17
N LEU A 40 3.06 4.45 -6.22
CA LEU A 40 2.16 5.56 -6.51
C LEU A 40 0.87 5.44 -5.70
N TYR A 41 0.30 6.57 -5.32
CA TYR A 41 -0.89 6.69 -4.49
C TYR A 41 -0.75 5.99 -3.12
N CYS A 42 0.39 6.23 -2.46
CA CYS A 42 0.77 5.55 -1.23
C CYS A 42 0.04 6.03 0.04
N GLY A 43 -0.78 7.08 -0.04
CA GLY A 43 -1.53 7.66 1.07
C GLY A 43 -2.69 6.79 1.56
N LYS A 44 -3.04 5.73 0.83
CA LYS A 44 -3.99 4.70 1.28
C LYS A 44 -3.25 3.58 1.99
N VAL A 45 -3.95 2.92 2.94
CA VAL A 45 -3.49 1.82 3.81
C VAL A 45 -2.20 1.18 3.27
N PRO A 46 -1.04 1.53 3.85
CA PRO A 46 0.22 1.08 3.30
C PRO A 46 0.30 -0.44 3.41
N ASP A 47 0.65 -1.10 2.30
CA ASP A 47 0.88 -2.55 2.22
C ASP A 47 2.19 -2.95 2.97
N GLU A 48 2.44 -2.36 4.14
CA GLU A 48 3.70 -2.38 4.89
C GLU A 48 4.24 -3.78 5.12
N ALA A 49 3.38 -4.67 5.63
CA ALA A 49 3.78 -6.03 5.95
C ALA A 49 4.29 -6.77 4.71
N LYS A 50 3.71 -6.49 3.53
CA LYS A 50 4.13 -7.10 2.27
C LYS A 50 5.51 -6.61 1.86
N TRP A 51 5.80 -5.32 2.08
CA TRP A 51 7.12 -4.74 1.80
C TRP A 51 8.19 -5.25 2.78
N ASP A 52 7.83 -5.43 4.04
CA ASP A 52 8.70 -6.04 5.06
C ASP A 52 9.02 -7.50 4.69
N GLU A 53 8.01 -8.29 4.32
CA GLU A 53 8.16 -9.69 3.87
C GLU A 53 8.96 -9.82 2.56
N ALA A 54 8.85 -8.83 1.66
CA ALA A 54 9.61 -8.79 0.41
C ALA A 54 11.10 -8.41 0.60
N HIS A 55 11.51 -8.03 1.81
CA HIS A 55 12.89 -7.66 2.15
C HIS A 55 13.46 -6.58 1.22
N ILE A 56 12.69 -5.53 0.96
CA ILE A 56 13.14 -4.40 0.12
C ILE A 56 14.32 -3.65 0.76
N GLY A 57 15.06 -2.90 -0.07
CA GLY A 57 16.19 -2.09 0.37
C GLY A 57 15.84 -0.61 0.52
N HIS A 58 14.86 -0.14 -0.25
CA HIS A 58 14.39 1.23 -0.19
C HIS A 58 12.93 1.35 -0.66
N TYR A 59 12.15 2.20 0.01
CA TYR A 59 10.76 2.48 -0.32
C TYR A 59 10.59 3.94 -0.74
N ILE A 60 9.98 4.19 -1.91
CA ILE A 60 9.61 5.53 -2.37
C ILE A 60 8.08 5.57 -2.48
N GLY A 61 7.43 6.36 -1.63
CA GLY A 61 6.00 6.62 -1.69
C GLY A 61 5.72 7.94 -2.42
N ILE A 62 4.88 7.92 -3.44
CA ILE A 62 4.45 9.14 -4.13
C ILE A 62 2.93 9.24 -4.04
N ASP A 63 2.42 10.38 -3.62
CA ASP A 63 0.98 10.63 -3.66
C ASP A 63 0.66 12.13 -3.82
N VAL A 64 -0.59 12.44 -4.14
CA VAL A 64 -1.08 13.80 -4.24
C VAL A 64 -1.11 14.47 -2.86
N LEU A 65 -0.80 15.77 -2.81
CA LEU A 65 -0.76 16.54 -1.56
C LEU A 65 -2.04 16.38 -0.70
N THR A 66 -3.20 16.24 -1.34
CA THR A 66 -4.50 16.12 -0.69
C THR A 66 -4.79 14.73 -0.11
N SER A 67 -3.91 13.74 -0.30
CA SER A 67 -4.15 12.36 0.13
C SER A 67 -3.80 12.08 1.59
N GLY A 68 -3.12 13.00 2.28
CA GLY A 68 -2.63 12.78 3.64
C GLY A 68 -1.32 12.00 3.72
N VAL A 69 -0.50 12.02 2.65
CA VAL A 69 0.81 11.33 2.64
C VAL A 69 1.74 11.74 3.78
N GLY A 70 1.61 12.95 4.32
CA GLY A 70 2.33 13.38 5.51
C GLY A 70 2.04 12.52 6.75
N GLU A 71 0.78 12.13 6.97
CA GLU A 71 0.39 11.25 8.08
C GLU A 71 0.94 9.83 7.87
N VAL A 72 0.90 9.35 6.63
CA VAL A 72 1.47 8.04 6.26
C VAL A 72 2.98 8.03 6.44
N ARG A 73 3.68 9.10 6.05
CA ARG A 73 5.12 9.26 6.28
C ARG A 73 5.44 9.20 7.78
N GLU A 74 4.74 9.98 8.60
CA GLU A 74 4.98 10.00 10.05
C GLU A 74 4.74 8.61 10.67
N ALA A 75 3.64 7.95 10.31
CA ALA A 75 3.35 6.60 10.77
C ALA A 75 4.42 5.60 10.32
N TRP A 76 4.90 5.71 9.08
CA TRP A 76 5.93 4.84 8.52
C TRP A 76 7.28 5.04 9.19
N GLU A 77 7.73 6.29 9.33
CA GLU A 77 9.02 6.65 9.93
C GLU A 77 9.05 6.39 11.44
N SER A 78 7.90 6.47 12.14
CA SER A 78 7.80 6.09 13.55
C SER A 78 8.14 4.61 13.77
N ARG A 79 8.00 3.78 12.73
CA ARG A 79 8.36 2.36 12.76
C ARG A 79 9.82 2.24 12.36
N ARG A 80 10.62 1.61 13.23
CA ARG A 80 12.04 1.31 12.94
C ARG A 80 12.16 0.20 11.89
N LYS A 81 11.93 0.55 10.62
CA LYS A 81 12.10 -0.35 9.46
C LYS A 81 13.59 -0.66 9.24
N THR A 82 13.86 -1.81 8.63
CA THR A 82 15.23 -2.27 8.30
C THR A 82 15.76 -1.69 6.99
N TYR A 83 14.93 -0.94 6.27
CA TYR A 83 15.22 -0.27 5.01
C TYR A 83 14.90 1.21 5.10
N THR A 84 15.47 2.00 4.21
CA THR A 84 15.23 3.45 4.15
C THR A 84 13.94 3.76 3.38
N SER A 85 13.32 4.91 3.64
CA SER A 85 12.12 5.36 2.93
C SER A 85 12.19 6.83 2.55
N GLU A 86 11.54 7.18 1.45
CA GLU A 86 11.30 8.54 0.98
C GLU A 86 9.82 8.69 0.63
N PHE A 87 9.25 9.87 0.91
CA PHE A 87 7.88 10.20 0.55
C PHE A 87 7.85 11.53 -0.22
N LEU A 88 7.23 11.50 -1.39
CA LEU A 88 7.12 12.62 -2.31
C LEU A 88 5.66 13.03 -2.46
N GLU A 89 5.42 14.33 -2.28
CA GLU A 89 4.13 14.97 -2.51
C GLU A 89 4.08 15.50 -3.95
N PHE A 90 3.08 15.06 -4.70
CA PHE A 90 2.78 15.56 -6.04
C PHE A 90 1.66 16.60 -5.96
N ASP A 91 1.94 17.83 -6.38
CA ASP A 91 0.93 18.86 -6.55
C ASP A 91 0.45 18.88 -8.01
N PRO A 92 -0.80 18.44 -8.30
CA PRO A 92 -1.33 18.45 -9.66
C PRO A 92 -1.64 19.86 -10.18
N CYS A 93 -1.51 20.91 -9.36
CA CYS A 93 -1.76 22.30 -9.75
C CYS A 93 -0.51 23.03 -10.28
N ILE A 94 0.64 22.36 -10.33
CA ILE A 94 1.91 22.90 -10.85
C ILE A 94 2.12 22.45 -12.30
#